data_AF-A0A923DZH7-F1
#
_entry.id   AF-A0A923DZH7-F1
#
_cell.length_a   1.000
_cell.length_b   1.000
_cell.length_c   1.000
_cell.angle_alpha   90.00
_cell.angle_beta   90.00
_cell.angle_gamma   90.00
#
_symmetry.space_group_name_H-M   'P 1'
#
loop_
_entity.id
_entity.type
_entity.pdbx_description
1 polymer ?
#
loop_
_entity_poly.entity_id
_entity_poly.type
_entity_poly.pdbx_seq_one_letter_code
_entity_poly.pdbx_strand_id
1 'polypeptide(L)'
;MKTYILLGMALLSAHLSFSQTNKAEVFLQIEDRGNFTVYLDNELVGSSKGRFRFYDVDNASPSLTILQGNKRIFNGRINVHPEQRLVLTYTLRSGLKTINELKIYRNGQYALNDFDNYTGSYNTGIVPPTIPNGNSINPFNSLLAMVKKEPFDDDKIKVIQAYTVHSYLSTAQTAVLLKTFNQDDKKLFLAKNLVPVISDLQNYYTLKEEFTFLSSKDEFLKFLNESKSSRRRRDMSATIFEQLRLSVKREAFDDDKTKVIQASIQNSAPSTVQISELLKLYSFEDKALICAKMTYNFVSDQQRFFTLKDVFKFRSNQDSLLEFLGQK
;
A
#
# COMPACT_ATOMS: atom_id res chain seq x y z
N MET A 1 -41.16 2.82 46.26
CA MET A 1 -41.06 2.00 45.03
C MET A 1 -40.62 2.91 43.90
N LYS A 2 -39.47 2.64 43.27
CA LYS A 2 -38.89 3.46 42.20
C LYS A 2 -39.43 2.98 40.85
N THR A 3 -40.03 3.88 40.08
CA THR A 3 -40.46 3.65 38.70
C THR A 3 -39.34 4.10 37.78
N TYR A 4 -38.73 3.17 37.03
CA TYR A 4 -37.71 3.48 36.03
C TYR A 4 -38.37 3.78 34.69
N ILE A 5 -38.08 4.96 34.13
CA ILE A 5 -38.44 5.34 32.77
C ILE A 5 -37.42 4.69 31.83
N LEU A 6 -37.89 3.79 30.95
CA LEU A 6 -37.12 3.23 29.85
C LEU A 6 -37.04 4.28 28.73
N LEU A 7 -35.88 4.90 28.56
CA LEU A 7 -35.57 5.73 27.41
C LEU A 7 -34.95 4.84 26.33
N GLY A 8 -35.74 4.49 25.32
CA GLY A 8 -35.25 3.76 24.14
C GLY A 8 -34.32 4.65 23.32
N MET A 9 -33.02 4.32 23.33
CA MET A 9 -32.06 4.83 22.34
C MET A 9 -32.24 4.04 21.05
N ALA A 10 -32.87 4.66 20.06
CA ALA A 10 -32.83 4.17 18.68
C ALA A 10 -31.39 4.37 18.17
N LEU A 11 -30.62 3.28 18.11
CA LEU A 11 -29.35 3.25 17.40
C LEU A 11 -29.66 3.33 15.90
N LEU A 12 -29.41 4.50 15.32
CA LEU A 12 -29.34 4.67 13.88
C LEU A 12 -28.07 3.95 13.40
N SER A 13 -28.19 2.66 13.11
CA SER A 13 -27.15 1.90 12.41
C SER A 13 -27.05 2.43 10.98
N ALA A 14 -26.06 3.28 10.74
CA ALA A 14 -25.62 3.59 9.38
C ALA A 14 -25.03 2.32 8.78
N HIS A 15 -25.86 1.56 8.06
CA HIS A 15 -25.37 0.58 7.11
C HIS A 15 -24.66 1.34 5.99
N LEU A 16 -23.34 1.44 6.07
CA LEU A 16 -22.51 1.65 4.88
C LEU A 16 -22.61 0.38 4.05
N SER A 17 -23.69 0.31 3.28
CA SER A 17 -23.79 -0.55 2.12
C SER A 17 -22.75 0.01 1.15
N PHE A 18 -21.56 -0.59 1.09
CA PHE A 18 -20.71 -0.42 -0.09
C PHE A 18 -21.50 -1.02 -1.24
N SER A 19 -22.18 -0.17 -2.00
CA SER A 19 -22.66 -0.52 -3.32
C SER A 19 -21.45 -1.08 -4.07
N GLN A 20 -21.58 -2.29 -4.59
CA GLN A 20 -20.70 -2.86 -5.59
C GLN A 20 -20.69 -1.86 -6.74
N THR A 21 -19.68 -0.99 -6.81
CA THR A 21 -19.65 0.06 -7.82
C THR A 21 -19.39 -0.59 -9.17
N ASN A 22 -20.40 -0.65 -10.03
CA ASN A 22 -20.37 -1.08 -11.44
C ASN A 22 -19.51 -0.13 -12.33
N LYS A 23 -18.43 0.42 -11.79
CA LYS A 23 -17.60 1.41 -12.47
C LYS A 23 -16.41 0.73 -13.14
N ALA A 24 -15.91 1.36 -14.19
CA ALA A 24 -14.78 0.91 -14.97
C ALA A 24 -13.52 1.73 -14.71
N GLU A 25 -12.40 1.30 -15.26
CA GLU A 25 -11.13 2.05 -15.31
C GLU A 25 -10.67 2.18 -16.76
N VAL A 26 -10.10 3.33 -17.14
CA VAL A 26 -9.51 3.54 -18.47
C VAL A 26 -8.09 4.03 -18.33
N PHE A 27 -7.13 3.24 -18.80
CA PHE A 27 -5.71 3.55 -18.73
C PHE A 27 -5.18 3.76 -20.15
N LEU A 28 -4.39 4.80 -20.35
CA LEU A 28 -3.79 5.13 -21.64
C LEU A 28 -2.29 5.32 -21.51
N GLN A 29 -1.53 4.68 -22.39
CA GLN A 29 -0.11 4.95 -22.60
C GLN A 29 0.12 5.67 -23.93
N ILE A 30 0.86 6.77 -23.91
CA ILE A 30 1.37 7.44 -25.10
C ILE A 30 2.87 7.17 -25.15
N GLU A 31 3.32 6.46 -26.19
CA GLU A 31 4.72 6.01 -26.30
C GLU A 31 5.63 7.09 -26.90
N ASP A 32 5.06 7.99 -27.70
CA ASP A 32 5.79 9.11 -28.27
C ASP A 32 6.24 10.08 -27.17
N ARG A 33 7.44 10.65 -27.33
CA ARG A 33 7.93 11.68 -26.41
C ARG A 33 7.19 13.00 -26.66
N GLY A 34 6.76 13.65 -25.59
CA GLY A 34 6.13 14.96 -25.67
C GLY A 34 5.28 15.27 -24.44
N ASN A 35 4.79 16.51 -24.39
CA ASN A 35 3.84 16.94 -23.37
C ASN A 35 2.43 16.69 -23.90
N PHE A 36 1.73 15.74 -23.27
CA PHE A 36 0.37 15.38 -23.63
C PHE A 36 -0.60 15.66 -22.49
N THR A 37 -1.78 16.12 -22.87
CA THR A 37 -2.94 16.28 -21.99
C THR A 37 -4.03 15.37 -22.50
N VAL A 38 -4.62 14.58 -21.61
CA VAL A 38 -5.67 13.62 -21.97
C VAL A 38 -6.93 13.96 -21.21
N TYR A 39 -8.03 14.03 -21.94
CA TYR A 39 -9.38 14.13 -21.39
C TYR A 39 -10.14 12.84 -21.65
N LEU A 40 -10.86 12.38 -20.63
CA LEU A 40 -11.92 11.39 -20.76
C LEU A 40 -13.22 12.05 -20.34
N ASP A 41 -14.10 12.31 -21.30
CA ASP A 41 -15.23 13.23 -21.15
C ASP A 41 -14.77 14.59 -20.59
N ASN A 42 -15.10 14.88 -19.33
CA ASN A 42 -14.76 16.12 -18.65
C ASN A 42 -13.57 15.99 -17.68
N GLU A 43 -13.09 14.78 -17.43
CA GLU A 43 -11.97 14.53 -16.53
C GLU A 43 -10.64 14.76 -17.27
N LEU A 44 -9.75 15.56 -16.67
CA LEU A 44 -8.41 15.82 -17.17
C LEU A 44 -7.38 15.10 -16.31
N VAL A 45 -6.47 14.37 -16.96
CA VAL A 45 -5.32 13.77 -16.31
C VAL A 45 -4.04 14.19 -17.03
N GLY A 46 -3.05 14.64 -16.26
CA GLY A 46 -1.71 14.96 -16.72
C GLY A 46 -0.69 13.94 -16.24
N SER A 47 0.30 13.61 -17.07
CA SER A 47 1.37 12.68 -16.72
C SER A 47 2.68 13.06 -17.39
N SER A 48 3.76 13.17 -16.61
CA SER A 48 5.12 13.42 -17.12
C SER A 48 5.79 12.18 -17.71
N LYS A 49 5.13 11.01 -17.65
CA LYS A 49 5.65 9.71 -18.12
C LYS A 49 4.79 9.09 -19.22
N GLY A 50 3.85 9.84 -19.81
CA GLY A 50 2.98 9.36 -20.89
C GLY A 50 1.94 8.32 -20.47
N ARG A 51 1.72 8.09 -19.17
CA ARG A 51 0.70 7.14 -18.65
C ARG A 51 -0.41 7.88 -17.93
N PHE A 52 -1.63 7.72 -18.39
CA PHE A 52 -2.85 8.40 -17.92
C PHE A 52 -3.81 7.36 -17.36
N ARG A 53 -4.47 7.67 -16.24
CA ARG A 53 -5.33 6.74 -15.52
C ARG A 53 -6.61 7.45 -15.11
N PHE A 54 -7.74 6.93 -15.56
CA PHE A 54 -9.07 7.36 -15.19
C PHE A 54 -9.71 6.24 -14.39
N TYR A 55 -10.13 6.57 -13.17
CA TYR A 55 -10.82 5.65 -12.28
C TYR A 55 -12.30 6.02 -12.23
N ASP A 56 -13.13 5.09 -11.76
CA ASP A 56 -14.55 5.37 -11.55
C ASP A 56 -15.34 5.79 -12.80
N VAL A 57 -14.95 5.29 -13.97
CA VAL A 57 -15.61 5.60 -15.26
C VAL A 57 -16.96 4.90 -15.33
N ASP A 58 -18.03 5.69 -15.40
CA ASP A 58 -19.43 5.26 -15.40
C ASP A 58 -20.10 5.34 -16.77
N ASN A 59 -19.61 6.23 -17.65
CA ASN A 59 -20.03 6.29 -19.04
C ASN A 59 -19.50 5.07 -19.84
N ALA A 60 -20.38 4.33 -20.51
CA ALA A 60 -20.02 3.18 -21.33
C ALA A 60 -19.41 3.55 -22.69
N SER A 61 -19.56 4.81 -23.13
CA SER A 61 -18.96 5.31 -24.38
C SER A 61 -18.38 6.71 -24.24
N PRO A 62 -17.35 6.90 -23.38
CA PRO A 62 -16.77 8.20 -23.11
C PRO A 62 -15.98 8.73 -24.32
N SER A 63 -15.90 10.05 -24.41
CA SER A 63 -15.11 10.76 -25.40
C SER A 63 -13.67 10.89 -24.92
N LEU A 64 -12.73 10.23 -25.61
CA LEU A 64 -11.30 10.34 -25.35
C LEU A 64 -10.68 11.40 -26.26
N THR A 65 -10.07 12.42 -25.66
CA THR A 65 -9.32 13.47 -26.38
C THR A 65 -7.86 13.50 -25.95
N ILE A 66 -6.95 13.54 -26.91
CA ILE A 66 -5.51 13.68 -26.68
C ILE A 66 -5.01 14.98 -27.31
N LEU A 67 -4.37 15.82 -26.51
CA LEU A 67 -3.71 17.05 -26.94
C LEU A 67 -2.19 16.90 -26.83
N GLN A 68 -1.46 17.44 -27.80
CA GLN A 68 -0.01 17.69 -27.71
C GLN A 68 0.20 19.21 -27.68
N GLY A 69 0.57 19.75 -26.52
CA GLY A 69 0.42 21.19 -26.26
C GLY A 69 -1.04 21.63 -26.47
N ASN A 70 -1.27 22.59 -27.37
CA ASN A 70 -2.62 23.08 -27.69
C ASN A 70 -3.28 22.39 -28.90
N LYS A 71 -2.57 21.47 -29.57
CA LYS A 71 -3.08 20.80 -30.76
C LYS A 71 -3.78 19.51 -30.38
N ARG A 72 -5.04 19.35 -30.79
CA ARG A 72 -5.77 18.08 -30.67
C ARG A 72 -5.27 17.09 -31.72
N ILE A 73 -4.70 15.99 -31.25
CA ILE A 73 -4.11 14.94 -32.10
C ILE A 73 -4.98 13.68 -32.15
N PHE A 74 -5.91 13.52 -31.21
CA PHE A 74 -6.93 12.48 -31.24
C PHE A 74 -8.23 12.98 -30.60
N ASN A 75 -9.36 12.56 -31.17
CA ASN A 75 -10.68 12.66 -30.56
C ASN A 75 -11.53 11.51 -31.07
N GLY A 76 -12.10 10.71 -30.16
CA GLY A 76 -12.96 9.60 -30.53
C GLY A 76 -13.66 9.01 -29.32
N ARG A 77 -14.73 8.27 -29.56
CA ARG A 77 -15.38 7.48 -28.51
C ARG A 77 -14.68 6.13 -28.35
N ILE A 78 -14.59 5.68 -27.11
CA ILE A 78 -14.09 4.36 -26.75
C ILE A 78 -15.20 3.57 -26.08
N ASN A 79 -15.18 2.24 -26.16
CA ASN A 79 -16.17 1.39 -25.51
C ASN A 79 -15.63 0.91 -24.17
N VAL A 80 -16.35 1.16 -23.10
CA VAL A 80 -15.94 0.85 -21.73
C VAL A 80 -17.00 -0.03 -21.09
N HIS A 81 -16.57 -1.10 -20.43
CA HIS A 81 -17.45 -2.04 -19.75
C HIS A 81 -17.30 -1.92 -18.24
N PRO A 82 -18.42 -1.91 -17.48
CA PRO A 82 -18.42 -2.01 -16.02
C PRO A 82 -17.50 -3.11 -15.49
N GLU A 83 -16.87 -2.84 -14.33
CA GLU A 83 -15.97 -3.78 -13.64
C GLU A 83 -14.74 -4.20 -14.46
N GLN A 84 -14.41 -3.47 -15.53
CA GLN A 84 -13.23 -3.71 -16.34
C GLN A 84 -12.30 -2.50 -16.39
N ARG A 85 -11.01 -2.77 -16.49
CA ARG A 85 -9.98 -1.83 -16.92
C ARG A 85 -9.75 -2.01 -18.40
N LEU A 86 -10.02 -0.96 -19.17
CA LEU A 86 -9.58 -0.84 -20.56
C LEU A 86 -8.19 -0.20 -20.60
N VAL A 87 -7.23 -0.88 -21.19
CA VAL A 87 -5.85 -0.41 -21.34
C VAL A 87 -5.59 -0.12 -22.80
N LEU A 88 -5.25 1.14 -23.10
CA LEU A 88 -5.05 1.67 -24.43
C LEU A 88 -3.58 2.08 -24.61
N THR A 89 -3.09 2.00 -25.83
CA THR A 89 -1.89 2.72 -26.28
C THR A 89 -2.24 3.66 -27.41
N TYR A 90 -1.48 4.74 -27.53
CA TYR A 90 -1.53 5.65 -28.65
C TYR A 90 -0.12 5.97 -29.12
N THR A 91 0.07 5.93 -30.44
CA THR A 91 1.24 6.54 -31.10
C THR A 91 0.78 7.40 -32.27
N LEU A 92 1.56 8.42 -32.61
CA LEU A 92 1.34 9.30 -33.77
C LEU A 92 1.31 8.51 -35.08
N ARG A 93 2.01 7.37 -35.15
CA ARG A 93 2.09 6.52 -36.35
C ARG A 93 0.93 5.55 -36.45
N SER A 94 0.51 4.94 -35.34
CA SER A 94 -0.43 3.82 -35.33
C SER A 94 -1.81 4.16 -34.81
N GLY A 95 -2.02 5.38 -34.32
CA GLY A 95 -3.27 5.80 -33.68
C GLY A 95 -3.54 5.06 -32.36
N LEU A 96 -4.78 5.17 -31.89
CA LEU A 96 -5.27 4.53 -30.67
C LEU A 96 -5.46 3.03 -30.90
N LYS A 97 -4.99 2.20 -29.96
CA LYS A 97 -5.21 0.75 -29.95
C LYS A 97 -5.53 0.27 -28.55
N THR A 98 -6.42 -0.72 -28.45
CA THR A 98 -6.62 -1.47 -27.21
C THR A 98 -5.50 -2.49 -27.05
N ILE A 99 -4.87 -2.49 -25.88
CA ILE A 99 -3.87 -3.50 -25.50
C ILE A 99 -4.56 -4.59 -24.69
N ASN A 100 -5.31 -4.23 -23.65
CA ASN A 100 -5.91 -5.19 -22.72
C ASN A 100 -7.29 -4.72 -22.23
N GLU A 101 -8.16 -5.69 -21.94
CA GLU A 101 -9.40 -5.52 -21.20
C GLU A 101 -9.38 -6.48 -20.02
N LEU A 102 -9.33 -5.95 -18.80
CA LEU A 102 -9.06 -6.74 -17.60
C LEU A 102 -10.19 -6.58 -16.60
N LYS A 103 -10.70 -7.67 -16.03
CA LYS A 103 -11.64 -7.59 -14.91
C LYS A 103 -10.95 -6.96 -13.70
N ILE A 104 -11.49 -5.86 -13.19
CA ILE A 104 -10.97 -5.16 -12.01
C ILE A 104 -10.98 -6.10 -10.81
N TYR A 105 -12.06 -6.84 -10.66
CA TYR A 105 -12.24 -7.80 -9.57
C TYR A 105 -12.17 -9.24 -10.07
N ARG A 106 -11.43 -10.07 -9.32
CA ARG A 106 -11.49 -11.52 -9.40
C ARG A 106 -11.78 -12.05 -8.01
N ASN A 107 -12.80 -12.90 -7.87
CA ASN A 107 -13.23 -13.45 -6.59
C ASN A 107 -13.54 -12.36 -5.53
N GLY A 108 -14.13 -11.25 -5.95
CA GLY A 108 -14.47 -10.12 -5.07
C GLY A 108 -13.28 -9.30 -4.55
N GLN A 109 -12.07 -9.53 -5.07
CA GLN A 109 -10.87 -8.76 -4.73
C GLN A 109 -10.29 -8.05 -5.95
N TYR A 110 -9.71 -6.87 -5.71
CA TYR A 110 -9.01 -6.13 -6.75
C TYR A 110 -7.81 -6.92 -7.25
N ALA A 111 -7.77 -7.24 -8.53
CA ALA A 111 -6.86 -8.23 -9.08
C ALA A 111 -5.77 -7.64 -10.00
N LEU A 112 -5.81 -6.33 -10.26
CA LEU A 112 -4.95 -5.67 -11.24
C LEU A 112 -3.68 -5.08 -10.63
N ASN A 113 -2.59 -5.09 -11.41
CA ASN A 113 -1.33 -4.43 -11.09
C ASN A 113 -1.42 -2.91 -11.37
N ASP A 114 -0.28 -2.22 -11.32
CA ASP A 114 -0.17 -0.76 -11.54
C ASP A 114 -0.66 -0.26 -12.91
N PHE A 115 -0.74 -1.14 -13.93
CA PHE A 115 -1.06 -0.70 -15.29
C PHE A 115 -1.85 -1.71 -16.13
N ASP A 116 -1.21 -2.72 -16.68
CA ASP A 116 -1.70 -3.51 -17.82
C ASP A 116 -1.86 -5.00 -17.56
N ASN A 117 -1.68 -5.48 -16.33
CA ASN A 117 -1.73 -6.90 -16.03
C ASN A 117 -2.41 -7.20 -14.69
N TYR A 118 -2.66 -8.48 -14.43
CA TYR A 118 -3.07 -8.94 -13.11
C TYR A 118 -1.88 -9.01 -12.16
N THR A 119 -2.15 -8.89 -10.87
CA THR A 119 -1.16 -9.15 -9.83
C THR A 119 -0.90 -10.66 -9.72
N GLY A 120 0.30 -11.10 -10.12
CA GLY A 120 0.69 -12.51 -10.14
C GLY A 120 0.32 -13.24 -11.44
N SER A 121 1.13 -14.24 -11.82
CA SER A 121 0.94 -15.03 -13.03
C SER A 121 -0.31 -15.90 -12.95
N TYR A 122 -1.39 -15.48 -13.60
CA TYR A 122 -2.51 -16.37 -13.95
C TYR A 122 -2.36 -16.72 -15.43
N ASN A 123 -1.91 -17.95 -15.70
CA ASN A 123 -1.65 -18.49 -17.04
C ASN A 123 -2.96 -18.59 -17.86
N THR A 124 -2.98 -18.07 -19.09
CA THR A 124 -4.15 -18.14 -20.01
C THR A 124 -3.93 -19.17 -21.12
N GLY A 125 -4.47 -20.38 -20.92
CA GLY A 125 -5.20 -21.20 -21.91
C GLY A 125 -4.51 -21.83 -23.12
N ILE A 126 -4.18 -23.13 -23.03
CA ILE A 126 -4.64 -24.23 -23.91
C ILE A 126 -4.79 -25.46 -23.00
N VAL A 127 -5.94 -26.14 -22.98
CA VAL A 127 -6.21 -27.32 -22.12
C VAL A 127 -6.21 -28.59 -22.99
N PRO A 128 -5.19 -29.47 -22.88
CA PRO A 128 -5.25 -30.84 -23.40
C PRO A 128 -6.26 -31.68 -22.59
N PRO A 129 -6.82 -32.77 -23.16
CA PRO A 129 -7.86 -33.57 -22.51
C PRO A 129 -7.41 -34.05 -21.13
N THR A 130 -8.28 -33.82 -20.15
CA THR A 130 -8.02 -33.97 -18.72
C THR A 130 -7.82 -35.43 -18.32
N ILE A 131 -6.58 -35.78 -17.99
CA ILE A 131 -6.30 -36.82 -17.00
C ILE A 131 -6.54 -36.18 -15.63
N PRO A 132 -7.40 -36.73 -14.75
CA PRO A 132 -7.70 -36.12 -13.46
C PRO A 132 -6.46 -36.15 -12.57
N ASN A 133 -5.70 -35.05 -12.57
CA ASN A 133 -4.60 -34.80 -11.65
C ASN A 133 -5.03 -33.73 -10.65
N GLY A 134 -4.88 -34.06 -9.37
CA GLY A 134 -5.42 -33.35 -8.22
C GLY A 134 -5.09 -31.86 -8.15
N ASN A 135 -6.04 -31.13 -7.59
CA ASN A 135 -5.98 -29.72 -7.21
C ASN A 135 -4.59 -29.33 -6.69
N SER A 136 -3.81 -28.56 -7.47
CA SER A 136 -2.72 -27.76 -6.90
C SER A 136 -3.35 -26.59 -6.14
N ILE A 137 -3.79 -26.86 -4.92
CA ILE A 137 -4.32 -25.83 -4.03
C ILE A 137 -3.12 -24.98 -3.59
N ASN A 138 -3.18 -23.67 -3.86
CA ASN A 138 -2.21 -22.72 -3.29
C ASN A 138 -2.12 -22.97 -1.77
N PRO A 139 -0.94 -23.30 -1.22
CA PRO A 139 -0.80 -23.68 0.19
C PRO A 139 -1.37 -22.64 1.17
N PHE A 140 -1.26 -21.35 0.84
CA PHE A 140 -1.84 -20.28 1.65
C PHE A 140 -3.38 -20.26 1.57
N ASN A 141 -3.98 -20.58 0.43
CA ASN A 141 -5.43 -20.67 0.31
C ASN A 141 -5.97 -21.85 1.11
N SER A 142 -5.25 -22.98 1.14
CA SER A 142 -5.58 -24.10 2.04
C SER A 142 -5.55 -23.67 3.49
N LEU A 143 -4.48 -22.98 3.91
CA LEU A 143 -4.37 -22.42 5.26
C LEU A 143 -5.55 -21.52 5.59
N LEU A 144 -5.85 -20.54 4.74
CA LEU A 144 -6.92 -19.59 4.98
C LEU A 144 -8.29 -20.27 5.08
N ALA A 145 -8.54 -21.30 4.26
CA ALA A 145 -9.76 -22.08 4.34
C ALA A 145 -9.87 -22.87 5.65
N MET A 146 -8.76 -23.43 6.16
CA MET A 146 -8.73 -24.10 7.46
C MET A 146 -8.98 -23.09 8.59
N VAL A 147 -8.29 -21.95 8.59
CA VAL A 147 -8.48 -20.89 9.59
C VAL A 147 -9.92 -20.38 9.63
N LYS A 148 -10.57 -20.18 8.47
CA LYS A 148 -11.96 -19.72 8.42
C LYS A 148 -12.99 -20.74 8.92
N LYS A 149 -12.63 -22.03 8.97
CA LYS A 149 -13.48 -23.09 9.52
C LYS A 149 -13.42 -23.17 11.04
N GLU A 150 -12.34 -22.67 11.65
CA GLU A 150 -12.20 -22.69 13.10
C GLU A 150 -13.13 -21.66 13.76
N PRO A 151 -13.98 -22.09 14.72
CA PRO A 151 -14.95 -21.20 15.37
C PRO A 151 -14.29 -20.28 16.41
N PHE A 152 -13.17 -20.69 17.00
CA PHE A 152 -12.49 -19.97 18.07
C PHE A 152 -11.13 -19.42 17.62
N ASP A 153 -10.81 -18.21 18.06
CA ASP A 153 -9.57 -17.52 17.69
C ASP A 153 -8.31 -18.27 18.16
N ASP A 154 -8.36 -18.98 19.30
CA ASP A 154 -7.22 -19.77 19.78
C ASP A 154 -6.92 -20.96 18.87
N ASP A 155 -7.94 -21.58 18.27
CA ASP A 155 -7.75 -22.68 17.33
C ASP A 155 -7.26 -22.19 15.96
N LYS A 156 -7.75 -21.02 15.51
CA LYS A 156 -7.18 -20.31 14.34
C LYS A 156 -5.67 -20.09 14.49
N ILE A 157 -5.24 -19.61 15.66
CA ILE A 157 -3.82 -19.38 15.96
C ILE A 157 -3.02 -20.68 15.86
N LYS A 158 -3.49 -21.78 16.45
CA LYS A 158 -2.80 -23.09 16.39
C LYS A 158 -2.63 -23.57 14.94
N VAL A 159 -3.66 -23.41 14.10
CA VAL A 159 -3.60 -23.77 12.68
C VAL A 159 -2.53 -22.95 11.94
N ILE A 160 -2.48 -21.63 12.19
CA ILE A 160 -1.47 -20.75 11.58
C ILE A 160 -0.06 -21.11 12.06
N GLN A 161 0.10 -21.37 13.37
CA GLN A 161 1.38 -21.78 13.94
C GLN A 161 1.86 -23.10 13.34
N ALA A 162 0.99 -24.10 13.21
CA ALA A 162 1.33 -25.38 12.59
C ALA A 162 1.80 -25.23 11.13
N TYR A 163 1.16 -24.36 10.34
CA TYR A 163 1.59 -24.07 8.97
C TYR A 163 2.97 -23.40 8.91
N THR A 164 3.23 -22.47 9.84
CA THR A 164 4.45 -21.64 9.84
C THR A 164 5.68 -22.34 10.40
N VAL A 165 5.55 -23.56 10.93
CA VAL A 165 6.70 -24.43 11.26
C VAL A 165 7.54 -24.73 10.00
N HIS A 166 6.91 -24.84 8.84
CA HIS A 166 7.57 -25.26 7.59
C HIS A 166 7.37 -24.29 6.42
N SER A 167 6.68 -23.17 6.66
CA SER A 167 6.33 -22.21 5.62
C SER A 167 6.54 -20.78 6.08
N TYR A 168 6.91 -19.91 5.14
CA TYR A 168 6.98 -18.47 5.35
C TYR A 168 5.68 -17.81 4.92
N LEU A 169 5.40 -16.64 5.50
CA LEU A 169 4.28 -15.77 5.12
C LEU A 169 4.82 -14.43 4.64
N SER A 170 4.15 -13.84 3.64
CA SER A 170 4.32 -12.42 3.36
C SER A 170 3.54 -11.56 4.34
N THR A 171 3.89 -10.29 4.40
CA THR A 171 3.16 -9.28 5.16
C THR A 171 1.71 -9.19 4.67
N ALA A 172 1.49 -9.22 3.35
CA ALA A 172 0.15 -9.20 2.77
C ALA A 172 -0.68 -10.45 3.14
N GLN A 173 -0.06 -11.63 3.14
CA GLN A 173 -0.70 -12.87 3.60
C GLN A 173 -1.05 -12.81 5.09
N THR A 174 -0.16 -12.25 5.89
CA THR A 174 -0.39 -12.04 7.33
C THR A 174 -1.55 -11.08 7.57
N ALA A 175 -1.65 -9.98 6.81
CA ALA A 175 -2.77 -9.06 6.86
C ALA A 175 -4.11 -9.75 6.61
N VAL A 176 -4.17 -10.65 5.62
CA VAL A 176 -5.37 -11.46 5.34
C VAL A 176 -5.72 -12.38 6.52
N LEU A 177 -4.74 -12.96 7.20
CA LEU A 177 -4.97 -13.77 8.40
C LEU A 177 -5.47 -12.92 9.58
N LEU A 178 -4.89 -11.73 9.80
CA LEU A 178 -5.33 -10.81 10.87
C LEU A 178 -6.81 -10.42 10.71
N LYS A 179 -7.30 -10.26 9.47
CA LYS A 179 -8.71 -9.97 9.18
C LYS A 179 -9.68 -11.10 9.56
N THR A 180 -9.18 -12.30 9.87
CA THR A 180 -10.03 -13.41 10.35
C THR A 180 -10.33 -13.33 11.85
N PHE A 181 -9.72 -12.38 12.55
CA PHE A 181 -9.90 -12.12 13.98
C PHE A 181 -10.71 -10.84 14.18
N ASN A 182 -11.65 -10.90 15.13
CA ASN A 182 -12.48 -9.75 15.45
C ASN A 182 -11.81 -8.82 16.48
N GLN A 183 -10.98 -9.38 17.37
CA GLN A 183 -10.38 -8.66 18.49
C GLN A 183 -8.92 -8.31 18.20
N ASP A 184 -8.54 -7.06 18.44
CA ASP A 184 -7.18 -6.58 18.20
C ASP A 184 -6.14 -7.26 19.09
N ASP A 185 -6.49 -7.67 20.32
CA ASP A 185 -5.57 -8.40 21.21
C ASP A 185 -5.10 -9.71 20.58
N LYS A 186 -6.01 -10.44 19.90
CA LYS A 186 -5.68 -11.68 19.18
C LYS A 186 -4.87 -11.41 17.93
N LYS A 187 -5.21 -10.35 17.18
CA LYS A 187 -4.40 -9.90 16.03
C LYS A 187 -2.98 -9.54 16.47
N LEU A 188 -2.85 -8.83 17.58
CA LEU A 188 -1.58 -8.35 18.09
C LEU A 188 -0.72 -9.50 18.60
N PHE A 189 -1.32 -10.42 19.35
CA PHE A 189 -0.67 -11.66 19.75
C PHE A 189 -0.13 -12.41 18.53
N LEU A 190 -0.96 -12.64 17.52
CA LEU A 190 -0.54 -13.35 16.31
C LEU A 190 0.58 -12.61 15.57
N ALA A 191 0.44 -11.30 15.36
CA ALA A 191 1.45 -10.50 14.69
C ALA A 191 2.82 -10.57 15.41
N LYS A 192 2.85 -10.41 16.74
CA LYS A 192 4.09 -10.52 17.52
C LYS A 192 4.78 -11.89 17.34
N ASN A 193 4.01 -12.97 17.24
CA ASN A 193 4.54 -14.33 17.09
C ASN A 193 5.01 -14.66 15.67
N LEU A 194 4.50 -13.98 14.63
CA LEU A 194 4.79 -14.31 13.24
C LEU A 194 6.09 -13.67 12.70
N VAL A 195 6.66 -12.67 13.37
CA VAL A 195 7.88 -11.95 12.92
C VAL A 195 8.99 -12.88 12.37
N PRO A 196 9.34 -14.01 13.04
CA PRO A 196 10.42 -14.88 12.56
C PRO A 196 10.16 -15.51 11.18
N VAL A 197 8.89 -15.72 10.82
CA VAL A 197 8.46 -16.43 9.60
C VAL A 197 8.01 -15.49 8.47
N ILE A 198 8.22 -14.19 8.62
CA ILE A 198 7.90 -13.21 7.56
C ILE A 198 9.01 -13.10 6.52
N SER A 199 8.65 -13.27 5.25
CA SER A 199 9.57 -13.22 4.10
C SER A 199 9.96 -11.82 3.66
N ASP A 200 9.09 -10.82 3.87
CA ASP A 200 9.25 -9.42 3.43
C ASP A 200 9.13 -8.44 4.61
N LEU A 201 9.92 -8.69 5.66
CA LEU A 201 9.83 -7.98 6.95
C LEU A 201 9.96 -6.45 6.84
N GLN A 202 10.56 -5.92 5.77
CA GLN A 202 10.59 -4.49 5.48
C GLN A 202 9.21 -3.84 5.32
N ASN A 203 8.18 -4.64 4.95
CA ASN A 203 6.80 -4.18 4.81
C ASN A 203 6.00 -4.34 6.11
N TYR A 204 6.54 -5.03 7.11
CA TYR A 204 5.74 -5.56 8.22
C TYR A 204 5.05 -4.49 9.07
N TYR A 205 5.62 -3.29 9.14
CA TYR A 205 5.02 -2.14 9.81
C TYR A 205 3.64 -1.76 9.24
N THR A 206 3.32 -2.12 7.98
CA THR A 206 2.01 -1.81 7.38
C THR A 206 0.87 -2.59 8.02
N LEU A 207 1.15 -3.67 8.77
CA LEU A 207 0.11 -4.39 9.52
C LEU A 207 -0.56 -3.53 10.60
N LYS A 208 0.01 -2.37 10.94
CA LYS A 208 -0.66 -1.39 11.81
C LYS A 208 -2.06 -1.02 11.30
N GLU A 209 -2.30 -1.10 10.00
CA GLU A 209 -3.59 -0.77 9.39
C GLU A 209 -4.68 -1.82 9.64
N GLU A 210 -4.30 -3.01 10.10
CA GLU A 210 -5.23 -4.12 10.38
C GLU A 210 -5.84 -4.05 11.79
N PHE A 211 -5.33 -3.14 12.63
CA PHE A 211 -5.86 -2.86 13.95
C PHE A 211 -6.93 -1.77 13.90
N THR A 212 -7.98 -1.97 14.69
CA THR A 212 -9.08 -1.05 14.86
C THR A 212 -8.74 0.05 15.87
N PHE A 213 -8.11 -0.29 16.98
CA PHE A 213 -7.84 0.63 18.08
C PHE A 213 -6.47 1.29 17.97
N LEU A 214 -6.40 2.59 18.28
CA LEU A 214 -5.14 3.34 18.32
C LEU A 214 -4.14 2.74 19.31
N SER A 215 -4.61 2.28 20.48
CA SER A 215 -3.77 1.61 21.47
C SER A 215 -3.07 0.38 20.91
N SER A 216 -3.78 -0.44 20.13
CA SER A 216 -3.22 -1.65 19.51
C SER A 216 -2.25 -1.31 18.38
N LYS A 217 -2.52 -0.24 17.61
CA LYS A 217 -1.55 0.30 16.62
C LYS A 217 -0.26 0.74 17.30
N ASP A 218 -0.38 1.51 18.38
CA ASP A 218 0.77 2.00 19.14
C ASP A 218 1.56 0.86 19.78
N GLU A 219 0.88 -0.12 20.37
CA GLU A 219 1.53 -1.28 20.98
C GLU A 219 2.26 -2.13 19.93
N PHE A 220 1.66 -2.31 18.75
CA PHE A 220 2.32 -3.00 17.63
C PHE A 220 3.58 -2.26 17.16
N LEU A 221 3.50 -0.94 16.93
CA LEU A 221 4.65 -0.14 16.50
C LEU A 221 5.75 -0.12 17.57
N LYS A 222 5.37 0.01 18.85
CA LYS A 222 6.31 -0.07 19.97
C LYS A 222 7.06 -1.40 19.96
N PHE A 223 6.34 -2.51 19.80
CA PHE A 223 6.95 -3.84 19.69
C PHE A 223 7.97 -3.91 18.54
N LEU A 224 7.64 -3.38 17.36
CA LEU A 224 8.59 -3.37 16.23
C LEU A 224 9.85 -2.57 16.54
N ASN A 225 9.70 -1.42 17.21
CA ASN A 225 10.81 -0.54 17.57
C ASN A 225 11.73 -1.12 18.66
N GLU A 226 11.19 -1.95 19.55
CA GLU A 226 11.95 -2.64 20.61
C GLU A 226 12.55 -3.97 20.12
N SER A 227 12.02 -4.53 19.02
CA SER A 227 12.52 -5.77 18.45
C SER A 227 13.91 -5.58 17.83
N LYS A 228 14.93 -6.25 18.40
CA LYS A 228 16.27 -6.28 17.81
C LYS A 228 16.24 -7.18 16.57
N SER A 229 16.22 -6.58 15.38
CA SER A 229 16.37 -7.32 14.13
C SER A 229 17.80 -7.90 14.04
N SER A 230 17.93 -9.22 14.00
CA SER A 230 19.20 -9.91 13.72
C SER A 230 19.53 -9.95 12.23
N ARG A 231 18.64 -9.43 11.37
CA ARG A 231 18.79 -9.44 9.90
C ARG A 231 19.56 -8.19 9.48
N ARG A 232 20.53 -8.37 8.57
CA ARG A 232 21.21 -7.22 7.93
C ARG A 232 20.17 -6.38 7.20
N ARG A 233 20.13 -5.07 7.49
CA ARG A 233 19.28 -4.12 6.78
C ARG A 233 19.71 -4.07 5.30
N ARG A 234 18.75 -4.15 4.40
CA ARG A 234 18.96 -3.94 2.96
C ARG A 234 18.62 -2.51 2.61
N ASP A 235 19.23 -1.97 1.56
CA ASP A 235 18.87 -0.65 1.05
C ASP A 235 17.38 -0.57 0.70
N MET A 236 16.76 0.55 1.06
CA MET A 236 15.35 0.79 0.82
C MET A 236 15.11 1.07 -0.66
N SER A 237 14.45 0.14 -1.35
CA SER A 237 14.07 0.34 -2.75
C SER A 237 13.02 1.44 -2.90
N ALA A 238 12.91 2.00 -4.11
CA ALA A 238 11.93 3.05 -4.41
C ALA A 238 10.47 2.62 -4.09
N THR A 239 10.12 1.36 -4.36
CA THR A 239 8.78 0.83 -4.07
C THR A 239 8.49 0.81 -2.57
N ILE A 240 9.44 0.33 -1.76
CA ILE A 240 9.30 0.30 -0.29
C ILE A 240 9.25 1.72 0.27
N PHE A 241 10.09 2.61 -0.27
CA PHE A 241 10.11 3.99 0.13
C PHE A 241 8.78 4.70 -0.14
N GLU A 242 8.16 4.52 -1.32
CA GLU A 242 6.86 5.12 -1.60
C GLU A 242 5.76 4.62 -0.66
N GLN A 243 5.78 3.33 -0.31
CA GLN A 243 4.84 2.76 0.69
C GLN A 243 5.05 3.39 2.08
N LEU A 244 6.30 3.60 2.48
CA LEU A 244 6.63 4.29 3.72
C LEU A 244 6.15 5.75 3.68
N ARG A 245 6.48 6.47 2.61
CA ARG A 245 6.11 7.88 2.42
C ARG A 245 4.59 8.07 2.48
N LEU A 246 3.82 7.20 1.83
CA LEU A 246 2.35 7.22 1.90
C LEU A 246 1.83 6.90 3.30
N SER A 247 2.46 5.96 4.01
CA SER A 247 2.07 5.64 5.39
C SER A 247 2.34 6.80 6.34
N VAL A 248 3.51 7.42 6.24
CA VAL A 248 3.87 8.63 7.02
C VAL A 248 2.92 9.79 6.70
N LYS A 249 2.58 10.00 5.43
CA LYS A 249 1.66 11.07 5.01
C LYS A 249 0.25 10.91 5.61
N ARG A 250 -0.18 9.68 5.92
CA ARG A 250 -1.50 9.41 6.51
C ARG A 250 -1.57 9.70 8.00
N GLU A 251 -0.44 9.80 8.69
CA GLU A 251 -0.43 10.10 10.12
C GLU A 251 -0.74 11.58 10.37
N ALA A 252 -1.71 11.83 11.25
CA ALA A 252 -2.12 13.18 11.61
C ALA A 252 -1.09 13.92 12.46
N PHE A 253 -0.37 13.19 13.33
CA PHE A 253 0.59 13.75 14.29
C PHE A 253 2.02 13.38 13.95
N ASP A 254 2.95 14.32 14.14
CA ASP A 254 4.38 14.14 13.84
C ASP A 254 5.04 13.07 14.73
N ASP A 255 4.53 12.86 15.94
CA ASP A 255 5.01 11.78 16.82
C ASP A 255 4.66 10.40 16.23
N ASP A 256 3.47 10.25 15.64
CA ASP A 256 3.04 9.01 14.98
C ASP A 256 3.81 8.78 13.67
N LYS A 257 4.09 9.85 12.90
CA LYS A 257 5.03 9.79 11.76
C LYS A 257 6.37 9.19 12.18
N THR A 258 6.91 9.67 13.30
CA THR A 258 8.20 9.20 13.83
C THR A 258 8.15 7.72 14.19
N LYS A 259 7.07 7.26 14.87
CA LYS A 259 6.88 5.83 15.20
C LYS A 259 6.86 4.95 13.95
N VAL A 260 6.17 5.38 12.90
CA VAL A 260 6.07 4.65 11.62
C VAL A 260 7.42 4.59 10.90
N ILE A 261 8.15 5.71 10.84
CA ILE A 261 9.50 5.75 10.27
C ILE A 261 10.42 4.81 11.04
N GLN A 262 10.43 4.92 12.37
CA GLN A 262 11.26 4.09 13.24
C GLN A 262 11.01 2.60 13.03
N ALA A 263 9.75 2.19 12.86
CA ALA A 263 9.38 0.79 12.66
C ALA A 263 9.85 0.27 11.29
N SER A 264 9.77 1.10 10.25
CA SER A 264 10.21 0.74 8.90
C SER A 264 11.73 0.58 8.80
N ILE A 265 12.49 1.51 9.39
CA ILE A 265 13.95 1.51 9.29
C ILE A 265 14.63 0.39 10.10
N GLN A 266 13.90 -0.31 10.99
CA GLN A 266 14.46 -1.49 11.66
C GLN A 266 14.86 -2.60 10.68
N ASN A 267 14.17 -2.70 9.54
CA ASN A 267 14.32 -3.80 8.59
C ASN A 267 14.77 -3.34 7.19
N SER A 268 15.03 -2.05 7.02
CA SER A 268 15.40 -1.43 5.75
C SER A 268 16.27 -0.19 5.99
N ALA A 269 17.26 0.05 5.14
CA ALA A 269 18.19 1.18 5.24
C ALA A 269 17.83 2.25 4.19
N PRO A 270 17.14 3.35 4.57
CA PRO A 270 16.85 4.43 3.63
C PRO A 270 18.11 5.22 3.26
N SER A 271 18.12 5.87 2.11
CA SER A 271 19.13 6.88 1.80
C SER A 271 18.82 8.20 2.51
N THR A 272 19.83 9.06 2.61
CA THR A 272 19.72 10.42 3.14
C THR A 272 18.68 11.22 2.34
N VAL A 273 18.59 11.01 1.03
CA VAL A 273 17.58 11.65 0.17
C VAL A 273 16.17 11.18 0.55
N GLN A 274 15.98 9.89 0.77
CA GLN A 274 14.71 9.33 1.22
C GLN A 274 14.31 9.87 2.60
N ILE A 275 15.26 9.98 3.54
CA ILE A 275 15.00 10.65 4.84
C ILE A 275 14.62 12.12 4.63
N SER A 276 15.34 12.86 3.77
CA SER A 276 15.02 14.26 3.45
C SER A 276 13.57 14.44 2.99
N GLU A 277 13.08 13.53 2.15
CA GLU A 277 11.69 13.53 1.68
C GLU A 277 10.66 13.24 2.77
N LEU A 278 10.98 12.35 3.73
CA LEU A 278 10.10 12.06 4.87
C LEU A 278 10.05 13.23 5.85
N LEU A 279 11.19 13.87 6.12
CA LEU A 279 11.27 15.02 7.02
C LEU A 279 10.43 16.21 6.53
N LYS A 280 10.30 16.39 5.20
CA LYS A 280 9.43 17.41 4.60
C LYS A 280 7.94 17.20 4.86
N LEU A 281 7.53 16.02 5.34
CA LEU A 281 6.14 15.72 5.69
C LEU A 281 5.77 16.17 7.11
N TYR A 282 6.74 16.62 7.92
CA TYR A 282 6.50 17.07 9.29
C TYR A 282 5.85 18.45 9.32
N SER A 283 4.97 18.66 10.29
CA SER A 283 4.34 19.95 10.55
C SER A 283 5.29 20.88 11.34
N PHE A 284 6.13 20.30 12.21
CA PHE A 284 7.07 21.04 13.06
C PHE A 284 8.52 20.60 12.83
N GLU A 285 9.41 21.58 12.58
CA GLU A 285 10.83 21.30 12.31
C GLU A 285 11.56 20.66 13.49
N ASP A 286 11.18 20.97 14.73
CA ASP A 286 11.80 20.38 15.92
C ASP A 286 11.53 18.87 16.00
N LYS A 287 10.31 18.46 15.60
CA LYS A 287 9.94 17.04 15.50
C LYS A 287 10.66 16.36 14.35
N ALA A 288 10.81 17.04 13.22
CA ALA A 288 11.62 16.56 12.10
C ALA A 288 13.10 16.38 12.51
N LEU A 289 13.66 17.31 13.30
CA LEU A 289 15.05 17.23 13.78
C LEU A 289 15.27 16.03 14.70
N ILE A 290 14.32 15.75 15.60
CA ILE A 290 14.35 14.55 16.44
C ILE A 290 14.38 13.29 15.57
N CYS A 291 13.49 13.21 14.56
CA CYS A 291 13.47 12.08 13.62
C CYS A 291 14.76 11.99 12.78
N ALA A 292 15.34 13.11 12.37
CA ALA A 292 16.62 13.13 11.67
C ALA A 292 17.70 12.51 12.54
N LYS A 293 17.92 13.02 13.76
CA LYS A 293 18.95 12.48 14.67
C LYS A 293 18.75 10.99 14.96
N MET A 294 17.50 10.54 15.10
CA MET A 294 17.15 9.12 15.27
C MET A 294 17.58 8.24 14.09
N THR A 295 17.43 8.73 12.85
CA THR A 295 17.67 7.93 11.63
C THR A 295 19.14 7.85 11.21
N TYR A 296 20.05 8.60 11.85
CA TYR A 296 21.47 8.66 11.49
C TYR A 296 22.17 7.28 11.42
N ASN A 297 21.91 6.40 12.38
CA ASN A 297 22.51 5.05 12.41
C ASN A 297 21.79 4.04 11.49
N PHE A 298 20.82 4.49 10.70
CA PHE A 298 19.97 3.66 9.86
C PHE A 298 20.10 3.94 8.37
N VAL A 299 20.67 5.08 7.98
CA VAL A 299 20.83 5.40 6.56
C VAL A 299 21.95 4.59 5.89
N SER A 300 21.80 4.33 4.60
CA SER A 300 22.81 3.60 3.79
C SER A 300 23.98 4.48 3.34
N ASP A 301 23.83 5.81 3.34
CA ASP A 301 24.82 6.78 2.86
C ASP A 301 25.14 7.88 3.91
N GLN A 302 25.53 7.46 5.12
CA GLN A 302 25.82 8.34 6.28
C GLN A 302 26.74 9.53 5.97
N GLN A 303 27.69 9.36 5.05
CA GLN A 303 28.60 10.43 4.60
C GLN A 303 27.86 11.62 3.96
N ARG A 304 26.63 11.43 3.48
CA ARG A 304 25.80 12.50 2.91
C ARG A 304 24.85 13.13 3.93
N PHE A 305 24.77 12.61 5.15
CA PHE A 305 23.75 13.00 6.13
C PHE A 305 23.75 14.50 6.47
N PHE A 306 24.91 15.15 6.36
CA PHE A 306 25.04 16.60 6.56
C PHE A 306 24.14 17.44 5.63
N THR A 307 23.72 16.91 4.47
CA THR A 307 22.81 17.61 3.54
C THR A 307 21.39 17.73 4.08
N LEU A 308 21.02 16.99 5.13
CA LEU A 308 19.71 17.14 5.77
C LEU A 308 19.52 18.51 6.44
N LYS A 309 20.61 19.25 6.71
CA LYS A 309 20.52 20.62 7.24
C LYS A 309 19.64 21.50 6.34
N ASP A 310 19.68 21.27 5.02
CA ASP A 310 18.97 22.09 4.03
C ASP A 310 17.44 21.84 4.05
N VAL A 311 16.97 20.86 4.83
CA VAL A 311 15.53 20.62 5.07
C VAL A 311 14.97 21.62 6.09
N PHE A 312 15.79 22.11 7.03
CA PHE A 312 15.35 22.98 8.12
C PHE A 312 15.42 24.46 7.71
N LYS A 313 14.36 25.21 7.98
CA LYS A 313 14.31 26.67 7.79
C LYS A 313 14.99 27.39 8.93
N PHE A 314 14.87 26.91 10.17
CA PHE A 314 15.46 27.57 11.32
C PHE A 314 16.95 27.23 11.46
N ARG A 315 17.78 28.28 11.51
CA ARG A 315 19.23 28.15 11.70
C ARG A 315 19.59 27.37 12.96
N SER A 316 18.83 27.52 14.04
CA SER A 316 19.01 26.72 15.27
C SER A 316 18.92 25.22 15.02
N ASN A 317 17.99 24.77 14.17
CA ASN A 317 17.82 23.36 13.84
C ASN A 317 18.92 22.85 12.89
N GLN A 318 19.39 23.70 11.97
CA GLN A 318 20.55 23.41 11.14
C GLN A 318 21.82 23.21 12.00
N ASP A 319 22.10 24.17 12.88
CA ASP A 319 23.26 24.15 13.78
C ASP A 319 23.18 22.95 14.72
N SER A 320 22.01 22.65 15.29
CA SER A 320 21.80 21.50 16.19
C SER A 320 21.98 20.14 15.49
N LEU A 321 21.66 20.04 14.20
CA LEU A 321 21.97 18.84 13.41
C LEU A 321 23.48 18.71 13.21
N LEU A 322 24.16 19.79 12.81
CA LEU A 322 25.60 19.79 12.56
C LEU A 322 26.40 19.49 13.83
N GLU A 323 26.00 20.06 14.97
CA GLU A 323 26.59 19.76 16.28
C GLU A 323 26.45 18.28 16.63
N PHE A 324 25.26 17.70 16.43
CA PHE A 324 25.04 16.27 16.63
C PHE A 324 25.98 15.41 15.76
N LEU A 325 26.21 15.81 14.50
CA LEU A 325 27.12 15.10 13.60
C LEU A 325 28.59 15.25 14.01
N GLY A 326 28.99 16.37 14.61
CA GLY A 326 30.34 16.55 15.15
C GLY A 326 30.67 15.64 16.34
N GLN A 327 29.66 14.99 16.94
CA GLN A 327 29.81 14.06 18.06
C GLN A 327 29.79 12.58 17.64
N LYS A 328 29.73 12.28 16.33
CA LYS A 328 29.65 10.91 15.78
C LYS A 328 30.97 10.47 15.16
#